data_AF-A0A661K557-F1
#
_entry.id   AF-A0A661K557-F1
#
_cell.length_a   1.000
_cell.length_b   1.000
_cell.length_c   1.000
_cell.angle_alpha   90.00
_cell.angle_beta   90.00
_cell.angle_gamma   90.00
#
_symmetry.space_group_name_H-M   'P 1'
#
loop_
_entity.id
_entity.type
_entity.pdbx_description
1 polymer ?
#
loop_
_entity_poly.entity_id
_entity_poly.type
_entity_poly.pdbx_seq_one_letter_code
_entity_poly.pdbx_strand_id
1 'polypeptide(L)'
;MIIEDEETLQMYVEESREHLADIENDILAIEECGDNIDEELVNKVFRAAHSIKGGAGFMGLNNIKELSHKMENVLGMIRDGKLTPNAEITNILLEASDVLREMINDVHNSNDINISQYVDALNTISESISPSEVSEKPKEKEPVPSESKYTFDVEIEEVNKKLQKGN
;
A
#
# COMPACT_ATOMS: atom_id res chain seq x y z
N MET A 1 -22.22 3.68 14.56
CA MET A 1 -21.30 4.55 15.32
C MET A 1 -20.61 3.65 16.34
N ILE A 2 -19.30 3.44 16.20
CA ILE A 2 -18.49 2.93 17.31
C ILE A 2 -17.26 3.82 17.37
N ILE A 3 -17.47 4.98 18.00
CA ILE A 3 -16.45 5.64 18.80
C ILE A 3 -16.91 5.36 20.22
N GLU A 4 -16.32 4.36 20.87
CA GLU A 4 -16.66 4.00 22.25
C GLU A 4 -15.90 4.84 23.28
N ASP A 5 -14.80 5.45 22.87
CA ASP A 5 -13.93 6.26 23.71
C ASP A 5 -13.26 7.42 22.93
N GLU A 6 -13.48 8.64 23.41
CA GLU A 6 -12.94 9.89 22.85
C GLU A 6 -11.43 10.00 23.08
N GLU A 7 -10.91 9.45 24.17
CA GLU A 7 -9.46 9.44 24.46
C GLU A 7 -8.71 8.58 23.44
N THR A 8 -9.22 7.39 23.14
CA THR A 8 -8.65 6.52 22.10
C THR A 8 -8.72 7.18 20.72
N LEU A 9 -9.81 7.90 20.39
CA LEU A 9 -9.92 8.65 19.15
C LEU A 9 -8.85 9.75 19.03
N GLN A 10 -8.65 10.52 20.11
CA GLN A 10 -7.64 11.58 20.14
C GLN A 10 -6.22 11.02 19.97
N MET A 11 -5.90 9.91 20.65
CA MET A 11 -4.63 9.21 20.48
C MET A 11 -4.42 8.77 19.02
N TYR A 12 -5.44 8.18 18.40
CA TYR A 12 -5.38 7.81 16.98
C TYR A 12 -5.14 9.02 16.06
N VAL A 13 -5.79 10.15 16.32
CA VAL A 13 -5.60 11.39 15.53
C VAL A 13 -4.17 11.91 15.69
N GLU A 14 -3.62 11.90 16.91
CA GLU A 14 -2.24 12.32 17.18
C GLU A 14 -1.22 11.42 16.46
N GLU A 15 -1.33 10.10 16.62
CA GLU A 15 -0.47 9.12 15.93
C GLU A 15 -0.57 9.25 14.40
N SER A 16 -1.78 9.43 13.88
CA SER A 16 -1.99 9.58 12.43
C SER A 16 -1.37 10.86 11.89
N ARG A 17 -1.36 11.95 12.68
CA ARG A 17 -0.65 13.19 12.30
C ARG A 17 0.85 13.01 12.26
N GLU A 18 1.42 12.23 13.19
CA GLU A 18 2.84 11.90 13.18
C GLU A 18 3.22 11.11 11.92
N HIS A 19 2.38 10.14 11.53
CA HIS A 19 2.56 9.40 10.28
C HIS A 19 2.47 10.29 9.02
N LEU A 20 1.63 11.32 9.04
CA LEU A 20 1.44 12.26 7.92
C LEU A 20 2.42 13.44 7.88
N ALA A 21 3.22 13.65 8.93
CA ALA A 21 4.06 14.84 9.05
C ALA A 21 5.10 14.94 7.92
N ASP A 22 5.73 13.83 7.56
CA ASP A 22 6.77 13.77 6.53
C ASP A 22 6.33 13.06 5.24
N ILE A 23 5.07 12.61 5.16
CA ILE A 23 4.62 11.72 4.09
C ILE A 23 4.77 12.35 2.69
N GLU A 24 4.53 13.66 2.57
CA GLU A 24 4.70 14.39 1.30
C GLU A 24 6.16 14.41 0.84
N ASN A 25 7.06 14.75 1.75
CA ASN A 25 8.50 14.80 1.45
C ASN A 25 9.01 13.42 1.07
N ASP A 26 8.56 12.38 1.78
CA ASP A 26 8.93 11.01 1.48
C ASP A 26 8.37 10.56 0.12
N ILE A 27 7.11 10.90 -0.22
CA ILE A 27 6.50 10.60 -1.52
C ILE A 27 7.27 11.28 -2.67
N LEU A 28 7.65 12.55 -2.50
CA LEU A 28 8.46 13.27 -3.49
C LEU A 28 9.85 12.64 -3.66
N ALA A 29 10.51 12.26 -2.55
CA ALA A 29 11.80 11.59 -2.61
C ALA A 29 11.72 10.20 -3.28
N ILE A 30 10.60 9.48 -3.15
CA ILE A 30 10.36 8.23 -3.89
C ILE A 30 10.32 8.47 -5.40
N GLU A 31 9.71 9.58 -5.87
CA GLU A 31 9.72 9.94 -7.29
C GLU A 31 11.14 10.19 -7.81
N GLU A 32 11.94 10.94 -7.04
CA GLU A 32 13.32 11.29 -7.42
C GLU A 32 14.20 10.04 -7.62
N CYS A 33 13.92 8.95 -6.90
CA CYS A 33 14.62 7.68 -7.07
C CYS A 33 14.35 7.02 -8.45
N GLY A 34 13.18 7.24 -9.04
CA GLY A 34 12.76 6.61 -10.31
C GLY A 34 12.93 5.09 -10.28
N ASP A 35 13.72 4.54 -11.22
CA ASP A 35 14.00 3.10 -11.29
C ASP A 35 14.94 2.58 -10.18
N ASN A 36 15.65 3.46 -9.47
CA ASN A 36 16.56 3.10 -8.37
C ASN A 36 15.89 3.32 -7.03
N ILE A 37 14.71 2.72 -6.86
CA ILE A 37 13.86 2.87 -5.68
C ILE A 37 14.65 2.56 -4.41
N ASP A 38 14.62 3.49 -3.46
CA ASP A 38 15.05 3.24 -2.08
C ASP A 38 13.94 2.46 -1.35
N GLU A 39 14.14 1.15 -1.21
CA GLU A 39 13.18 0.26 -0.53
C GLU A 39 12.89 0.71 0.92
N GLU A 40 13.87 1.28 1.64
CA GLU A 40 13.65 1.72 3.02
C GLU A 40 12.70 2.92 3.05
N LEU A 41 12.87 3.86 2.13
CA LEU A 41 12.01 5.02 1.98
C LEU A 41 10.57 4.61 1.63
N VAL A 42 10.38 3.72 0.64
CA VAL A 42 9.03 3.24 0.30
C VAL A 42 8.41 2.47 1.46
N ASN A 43 9.19 1.66 2.19
CA ASN A 43 8.71 0.96 3.37
C ASN A 43 8.27 1.90 4.49
N LYS A 44 8.93 3.05 4.67
CA LYS A 44 8.53 4.08 5.64
C LYS A 44 7.12 4.59 5.33
N VAL A 45 6.88 5.02 4.09
CA VAL A 45 5.57 5.55 3.64
C VAL A 45 4.49 4.47 3.65
N PHE A 46 4.82 3.25 3.21
CA PHE A 46 3.92 2.10 3.26
C PHE A 46 3.46 1.79 4.70
N ARG A 47 4.37 1.81 5.68
CA ARG A 47 4.03 1.57 7.09
C ARG A 47 3.16 2.68 7.66
N ALA A 48 3.42 3.94 7.31
CA ALA A 48 2.58 5.06 7.72
C ALA A 48 1.13 4.87 7.24
N ALA A 49 0.93 4.57 5.95
CA ALA A 49 -0.39 4.29 5.39
C ALA A 49 -1.07 3.06 6.06
N HIS A 50 -0.30 1.98 6.28
CA HIS A 50 -0.79 0.77 6.92
C HIS A 50 -1.26 0.99 8.36
N SER A 51 -0.51 1.77 9.16
CA SER A 51 -0.88 2.12 10.53
C SER A 51 -2.16 2.96 10.56
N ILE A 52 -2.26 3.99 9.70
CA ILE A 52 -3.46 4.83 9.60
C ILE A 52 -4.68 3.99 9.23
N LYS A 53 -4.55 3.08 8.26
CA LYS A 53 -5.61 2.13 7.86
C LYS A 53 -6.05 1.25 9.03
N GLY A 54 -5.08 0.68 9.75
CA GLY A 54 -5.33 -0.20 10.89
C GLY A 54 -6.17 0.46 11.97
N GLY A 55 -5.75 1.66 12.41
CA GLY A 55 -6.49 2.44 13.40
C GLY A 55 -7.87 2.89 12.89
N ALA A 56 -7.97 3.34 11.64
CA ALA A 56 -9.24 3.77 11.04
C ALA A 56 -10.30 2.65 11.04
N GLY A 57 -9.86 1.41 10.77
CA GLY A 57 -10.74 0.25 10.80
C GLY A 57 -11.30 -0.05 12.19
N PHE A 58 -10.51 0.18 13.24
CA PHE A 58 -10.94 0.02 14.63
C PHE A 58 -11.92 1.13 15.05
N MET A 59 -11.71 2.37 14.61
CA MET A 59 -12.56 3.54 14.93
C MET A 59 -13.83 3.66 14.08
N GLY A 60 -14.03 2.80 13.08
CA GLY A 60 -15.15 2.91 12.14
C GLY A 60 -15.06 4.11 11.20
N LEU A 61 -13.85 4.61 10.94
CA LEU A 61 -13.56 5.72 10.04
C LEU A 61 -13.39 5.19 8.61
N ASN A 62 -14.52 4.84 7.98
CA ASN A 62 -14.56 4.09 6.73
C ASN A 62 -13.85 4.79 5.58
N ASN A 63 -14.00 6.11 5.42
CA ASN A 63 -13.36 6.82 4.31
C ASN A 63 -11.84 6.91 4.49
N ILE A 64 -11.36 7.18 5.72
CA ILE A 64 -9.94 7.16 6.05
C ILE A 64 -9.36 5.77 5.79
N LYS A 65 -10.05 4.71 6.27
CA LYS A 65 -9.65 3.32 6.05
C LYS A 65 -9.55 2.98 4.56
N GLU A 66 -10.56 3.35 3.78
CA GLU A 66 -10.59 3.03 2.35
C GLU A 66 -9.48 3.76 1.60
N LEU A 67 -9.34 5.07 1.80
CA LEU A 67 -8.32 5.86 1.10
C LEU A 67 -6.90 5.40 1.45
N SER A 68 -6.60 5.21 2.74
CA SER A 68 -5.29 4.72 3.20
C SER A 68 -4.99 3.31 2.68
N HIS A 69 -5.99 2.44 2.57
CA HIS A 69 -5.83 1.13 1.95
C HIS A 69 -5.47 1.21 0.46
N LYS A 70 -6.08 2.12 -0.30
CA LYS A 70 -5.74 2.31 -1.72
C LYS A 70 -4.34 2.87 -1.90
N MET A 71 -3.93 3.82 -1.06
CA MET A 71 -2.56 4.31 -1.03
C MET A 71 -1.57 3.18 -0.70
N GLU A 72 -1.86 2.36 0.31
CA GLU A 72 -1.04 1.21 0.70
C GLU A 72 -0.84 0.21 -0.46
N ASN A 73 -1.87 -0.01 -1.28
CA ASN A 73 -1.77 -0.92 -2.44
C ASN A 73 -0.79 -0.37 -3.49
N VAL A 74 -0.92 0.91 -3.87
CA VAL A 74 -0.01 1.55 -4.84
C VAL A 74 1.43 1.56 -4.31
N LEU A 75 1.62 1.97 -3.05
CA LEU A 75 2.94 1.95 -2.39
C LEU A 75 3.52 0.52 -2.30
N GLY A 76 2.66 -0.49 -2.09
CA GLY A 76 3.06 -1.88 -2.11
C GLY A 76 3.56 -2.33 -3.49
N MET A 77 2.94 -1.86 -4.57
CA MET A 77 3.39 -2.14 -5.94
C MET A 77 4.73 -1.48 -6.27
N ILE A 78 4.94 -0.25 -5.78
CA ILE A 78 6.24 0.45 -5.88
C ILE A 78 7.30 -0.33 -5.10
N ARG A 79 7.01 -0.69 -3.84
CA ARG A 79 7.90 -1.47 -2.97
C ARG A 79 8.30 -2.80 -3.60
N ASP A 80 7.34 -3.49 -4.21
CA ASP A 80 7.56 -4.79 -4.85
C ASP A 80 8.24 -4.67 -6.23
N GLY A 81 8.61 -3.46 -6.68
CA GLY A 81 9.24 -3.21 -7.98
C GLY A 81 8.31 -3.45 -9.19
N LYS A 82 7.00 -3.51 -8.96
CA LYS A 82 5.98 -3.74 -10.01
C LYS A 82 5.53 -2.42 -10.66
N LEU A 83 5.78 -1.30 -10.01
CA LEU A 83 5.42 0.03 -10.45
C LEU A 83 6.59 0.99 -10.25
N THR A 84 7.07 1.60 -11.33
CA THR A 84 8.05 2.69 -11.24
C THR A 84 7.29 3.99 -10.90
N PRO A 85 7.67 4.72 -9.84
CA PRO A 85 7.05 6.00 -9.50
C PRO A 85 7.34 7.04 -10.59
N ASN A 86 6.36 7.89 -10.86
CA ASN A 86 6.46 9.00 -11.81
C ASN A 86 5.55 10.15 -11.35
N ALA A 87 5.67 11.32 -11.98
CA ALA A 87 4.92 12.51 -11.60
C ALA A 87 3.39 12.31 -11.50
N GLU A 88 2.79 11.48 -12.36
CA GLU A 88 1.35 11.21 -12.32
C GLU A 88 0.97 10.41 -11.07
N ILE A 89 1.70 9.32 -10.79
CA ILE A 89 1.49 8.48 -9.62
C ILE A 89 1.76 9.27 -8.33
N THR A 90 2.85 10.03 -8.30
CA THR A 90 3.24 10.87 -7.16
C THR A 90 2.17 11.91 -6.85
N ASN A 91 1.68 12.63 -7.87
CA ASN A 91 0.63 13.63 -7.66
C ASN A 91 -0.64 13.00 -7.08
N ILE A 92 -1.06 11.84 -7.57
CA ILE A 92 -2.24 11.13 -7.05
C ILE A 92 -2.01 10.71 -5.58
N LEU A 93 -0.82 10.23 -5.23
CA LEU A 93 -0.48 9.90 -3.84
C LEU A 93 -0.46 11.14 -2.93
N LEU A 94 0.04 12.28 -3.42
CA LEU A 94 0.07 13.54 -2.69
C LEU A 94 -1.36 14.06 -2.45
N GLU A 95 -2.20 14.12 -3.50
CA GLU A 95 -3.61 14.52 -3.38
C GLU A 95 -4.37 13.61 -2.40
N ALA A 96 -4.14 12.30 -2.45
CA ALA A 96 -4.72 11.37 -1.50
C ALA A 96 -4.23 11.63 -0.06
N SER A 97 -2.95 11.97 0.12
CA SER A 97 -2.38 12.29 1.44
C SER A 97 -2.96 13.58 2.03
N ASP A 98 -3.25 14.59 1.20
CA ASP A 98 -3.89 15.83 1.60
C ASP A 98 -5.32 15.60 2.09
N VAL A 99 -6.10 14.82 1.34
CA VAL A 99 -7.48 14.47 1.71
C VAL A 99 -7.49 13.60 2.96
N LEU A 100 -6.51 12.70 3.11
CA LEU A 100 -6.34 11.91 4.32
C LEU A 100 -6.07 12.81 5.53
N ARG A 101 -5.23 13.84 5.37
CA ARG A 101 -4.95 14.83 6.41
C ARG A 101 -6.17 15.67 6.75
N GLU A 102 -6.96 16.09 5.76
CA GLU A 102 -8.23 16.79 5.97
C GLU A 102 -9.18 15.95 6.83
N MET A 103 -9.38 14.69 6.44
CA MET A 103 -10.23 13.76 7.18
C MET A 103 -9.75 13.50 8.60
N ILE A 104 -8.43 13.39 8.85
CA ILE A 104 -7.88 13.21 10.20
C ILE A 104 -8.05 14.47 11.06
N ASN A 105 -7.94 15.65 10.45
CA ASN A 105 -8.13 16.92 11.16
C ASN A 105 -9.58 17.19 11.54
N ASP A 106 -10.55 16.66 10.78
CA ASP A 106 -11.97 16.69 11.09
C ASP A 106 -12.56 15.26 11.14
N VAL A 107 -12.03 14.46 12.07
CA VAL A 107 -12.31 13.02 12.15
C VAL A 107 -13.79 12.70 12.32
N HIS A 108 -14.56 13.57 12.96
CA HIS A 108 -16.00 13.37 13.17
C HIS A 108 -16.82 13.52 11.90
N ASN A 109 -16.36 14.33 10.93
CA ASN A 109 -17.00 14.52 9.62
C ASN A 109 -16.25 13.78 8.49
N SER A 110 -15.18 13.04 8.81
CA SER A 110 -14.36 12.33 7.82
C SER A 110 -15.14 11.42 6.86
N ASN A 111 -16.20 10.76 7.36
CA ASN A 111 -17.03 9.87 6.56
C ASN A 111 -17.97 10.60 5.57
N ASP A 112 -18.13 11.91 5.71
CA ASP A 112 -18.96 12.73 4.82
C ASP A 112 -18.16 13.30 3.64
N ILE A 113 -16.82 13.24 3.71
CA ILE A 113 -15.92 13.70 2.65
C ILE A 113 -16.01 12.75 1.45
N ASN A 114 -16.26 13.30 0.25
CA ASN A 114 -16.31 12.49 -0.97
C ASN A 114 -14.90 12.12 -1.44
N ILE A 115 -14.55 10.84 -1.30
CA ILE A 115 -13.25 10.28 -1.70
C ILE A 115 -13.25 9.56 -3.05
N SER A 116 -14.39 9.48 -3.74
CA SER A 116 -14.56 8.64 -4.94
C SER A 116 -13.49 8.88 -6.01
N GLN A 117 -13.24 10.14 -6.37
CA GLN A 117 -12.24 10.50 -7.37
C GLN A 117 -10.83 10.01 -7.03
N TYR A 118 -10.43 10.08 -5.76
CA TYR A 118 -9.09 9.67 -5.30
C TYR A 118 -8.98 8.15 -5.25
N VAL A 119 -10.03 7.48 -4.80
CA VAL A 119 -10.12 6.01 -4.81
C VAL A 119 -10.06 5.47 -6.25
N ASP A 120 -10.80 6.08 -7.17
CA ASP A 120 -10.84 5.68 -8.58
C ASP A 120 -9.47 5.89 -9.25
N ALA A 121 -8.80 7.02 -8.98
CA ALA A 121 -7.45 7.29 -9.48
C ALA A 121 -6.43 6.25 -8.97
N LEU A 122 -6.43 5.94 -7.67
CA LEU A 122 -5.54 4.93 -7.08
C LEU A 122 -5.83 3.50 -7.57
N ASN A 123 -7.11 3.16 -7.78
CA ASN A 123 -7.50 1.88 -8.37
C ASN A 123 -7.01 1.78 -9.81
N THR A 124 -7.15 2.84 -10.61
CA THR A 124 -6.70 2.87 -12.01
C THR A 124 -5.21 2.58 -12.11
N ILE A 125 -4.38 3.17 -11.23
CA ILE A 125 -2.95 2.85 -11.15
C ILE A 125 -2.75 1.36 -10.87
N SER A 126 -3.44 0.83 -9.85
CA SER A 126 -3.27 -0.55 -9.41
C SER A 126 -3.73 -1.59 -10.45
N GLU A 127 -4.78 -1.27 -11.21
CA GLU A 127 -5.36 -2.13 -12.24
C GLU A 127 -4.57 -2.09 -13.55
N SER A 128 -3.94 -0.96 -13.89
CA SER A 128 -3.14 -0.80 -15.11
C SER A 128 -1.95 -1.77 -15.23
N ILE A 129 -1.58 -2.43 -14.13
CA ILE A 129 -0.46 -3.40 -14.06
C ILE A 129 -0.95 -4.85 -14.06
N SER A 130 -2.27 -5.09 -14.00
CA SER A 130 -2.85 -6.43 -14.20
C SER A 130 -2.88 -6.77 -15.70
N PRO A 131 -2.46 -7.98 -16.13
CA PRO A 131 -2.11 -8.23 -17.53
C PRO A 131 -3.35 -8.30 -18.42
N SER A 132 -3.74 -7.17 -19.02
CA SER A 132 -4.47 -7.09 -20.28
C SER A 132 -4.20 -5.75 -20.96
N GLU A 133 -3.06 -5.66 -21.66
CA GLU A 133 -2.99 -5.54 -23.12
C GLU A 133 -1.59 -5.09 -23.58
N VAL A 134 -1.05 -5.79 -24.57
CA VAL A 134 0.22 -5.53 -25.26
C VAL A 134 -0.10 -4.93 -26.63
N SER A 135 0.62 -3.88 -27.05
CA SER A 135 1.11 -3.57 -28.43
C SER A 135 1.04 -2.05 -28.71
N GLU A 136 2.12 -1.33 -29.07
CA GLU A 136 2.90 -1.50 -30.32
C GLU A 136 4.42 -1.23 -30.19
N LYS A 137 5.20 -1.90 -31.05
CA LYS A 137 6.67 -2.10 -31.11
C LYS A 137 7.22 -1.59 -32.46
N PRO A 138 8.56 -1.41 -32.73
CA PRO A 138 9.40 -2.53 -33.24
C PRO A 138 10.94 -2.44 -32.92
N LYS A 139 11.61 -3.44 -32.33
CA LYS A 139 12.26 -4.67 -32.92
C LYS A 139 13.71 -4.47 -33.45
N GLU A 140 14.74 -5.06 -32.79
CA GLU A 140 15.93 -5.70 -33.43
C GLU A 140 16.82 -6.49 -32.41
N LYS A 141 16.84 -7.84 -32.56
CA LYS A 141 17.88 -8.94 -32.44
C LYS A 141 18.99 -8.88 -31.35
N GLU A 142 19.48 -9.94 -30.67
CA GLU A 142 19.60 -11.40 -30.89
C GLU A 142 20.13 -12.10 -29.56
N PRO A 143 20.56 -13.39 -29.46
CA PRO A 143 19.85 -14.43 -28.66
C PRO A 143 20.58 -15.14 -27.47
N VAL A 144 19.76 -15.88 -26.67
CA VAL A 144 19.97 -17.11 -25.83
C VAL A 144 20.96 -17.14 -24.62
N PRO A 145 20.92 -18.15 -23.71
CA PRO A 145 19.81 -18.70 -22.90
C PRO A 145 20.22 -18.90 -21.41
N SER A 146 19.30 -19.11 -20.47
CA SER A 146 19.60 -19.95 -19.28
C SER A 146 18.33 -20.36 -18.53
N GLU A 147 18.11 -21.66 -18.43
CA GLU A 147 17.17 -22.31 -17.52
C GLU A 147 17.53 -22.02 -16.06
N SER A 148 16.53 -21.89 -15.18
CA SER A 148 16.57 -22.61 -13.90
C SER A 148 15.15 -22.88 -13.42
N LYS A 149 14.90 -24.17 -13.17
CA LYS A 149 13.70 -24.73 -12.55
C LYS A 149 13.83 -24.55 -11.05
N TYR A 150 12.81 -24.01 -10.38
CA TYR A 150 12.62 -24.21 -8.95
C TYR A 150 11.44 -25.16 -8.74
N THR A 151 11.77 -26.42 -8.50
CA THR A 151 10.89 -27.42 -7.91
C THR A 151 10.90 -27.21 -6.39
N PHE A 152 9.71 -27.03 -5.81
CA PHE A 152 9.51 -27.08 -4.36
C PHE A 152 9.38 -28.55 -3.95
N ASP A 153 10.42 -29.09 -3.30
CA ASP A 153 10.33 -30.34 -2.53
C ASP A 153 9.90 -30.00 -1.10
N VAL A 154 8.66 -30.35 -0.74
CA VAL A 154 8.20 -30.38 0.65
C VAL A 154 8.25 -31.83 1.11
N GLU A 155 9.27 -32.16 1.91
CA GLU A 155 9.35 -33.43 2.64
C GLU A 155 8.26 -33.49 3.73
N ILE A 156 7.15 -34.16 3.42
CA ILE A 156 6.20 -34.64 4.44
C ILE A 156 6.71 -36.00 4.93
N GLU A 157 7.60 -36.00 5.91
CA GLU A 157 7.95 -37.25 6.59
C GLU A 157 8.34 -37.06 8.06
N GLU A 158 7.55 -36.32 8.86
CA GLU A 158 7.77 -36.31 10.32
C GLU A 158 6.53 -36.14 11.21
N VAL A 159 5.33 -36.48 10.73
CA VAL A 159 4.10 -36.45 11.56
C VAL A 159 3.59 -37.84 11.98
N ASN A 160 4.05 -38.94 11.38
CA ASN A 160 3.47 -40.28 11.62
C ASN A 160 4.16 -41.16 12.68
N LYS A 161 5.02 -40.64 13.56
CA LYS A 161 5.76 -41.47 14.53
C LYS A 161 5.34 -41.38 16.01
N LYS A 162 4.21 -40.74 16.36
CA LYS A 162 3.75 -40.63 17.76
C LYS A 162 2.40 -41.29 18.12
N LEU A 163 1.88 -42.23 17.32
CA LEU A 163 0.65 -42.99 17.67
C LEU A 163 0.81 -44.52 17.75
N GLN A 164 2.02 -45.03 18.04
CA GLN A 164 2.23 -46.47 18.30
C GLN A 164 2.96 -46.79 19.62
N LYS A 165 2.67 -46.03 20.69
CA LYS A 165 2.97 -46.47 22.06
C LYS A 165 1.79 -46.17 22.97
N GLY A 166 0.86 -47.11 22.96
CA GLY A 166 -0.28 -47.21 23.86
C GLY A 166 -0.79 -48.65 23.86
N ASN A 167 0.12 -49.59 24.19
CA ASN A 167 -0.22 -50.81 24.91
C ASN A 167 0.16 -50.57 26.37
#